data_AF-A0AAW3WXB2-F1
#
_entry.id   AF-A0AAW3WXB2-F1
#
_cell.length_a   1.000
_cell.length_b   1.000
_cell.length_c   1.000
_cell.angle_alpha   90.00
_cell.angle_beta   90.00
_cell.angle_gamma   90.00
#
_symmetry.space_group_name_H-M   'P 1'
#
loop_
_entity.id
_entity.type
_entity.pdbx_description
1 polymer ?
#
loop_
_entity_poly.entity_id
_entity_poly.type
_entity_poly.pdbx_seq_one_letter_code
_entity_poly.pdbx_strand_id
1 'polypeptide(L)'
;MIPYGKVESLAACRMTEQQIADVLDINLGELKREPGAIAAFREAIRKGRAKGEAEIRTALYRKAKSGDPRAFQQLLKREKQQDSD
;
A
#
# COMPACT_ATOMS: atom_id res chain seq x y z
N MET A 1 -18.90 -9.67 -6.04
CA MET A 1 -17.77 -10.20 -5.23
C MET A 1 -16.64 -9.18 -5.27
N ILE A 2 -16.05 -8.81 -4.13
CA ILE A 2 -15.01 -7.78 -4.07
C ILE A 2 -13.73 -8.30 -4.75
N PRO A 3 -13.15 -7.58 -5.72
CA PRO A 3 -11.93 -8.01 -6.41
C PRO A 3 -10.69 -7.69 -5.57
N TYR A 4 -10.41 -8.49 -4.53
CA TYR A 4 -9.33 -8.21 -3.57
C TYR A 4 -7.94 -8.06 -4.21
N GLY A 5 -7.64 -8.79 -5.29
CA GLY A 5 -6.39 -8.59 -6.04
C GLY A 5 -6.25 -7.18 -6.60
N LYS A 6 -7.34 -6.58 -7.08
CA LYS A 6 -7.35 -5.20 -7.58
C LYS A 6 -7.27 -4.18 -6.44
N VAL A 7 -7.92 -4.46 -5.30
CA VAL A 7 -7.79 -3.67 -4.06
C VAL A 7 -6.33 -3.59 -3.63
N GLU A 8 -5.62 -4.72 -3.61
CA GLU A 8 -4.20 -4.78 -3.29
C GLU A 8 -3.35 -3.94 -4.26
N SER A 9 -3.58 -4.07 -5.58
CA SER A 9 -2.84 -3.29 -6.58
C SER A 9 -3.06 -1.78 -6.43
N LEU A 10 -4.29 -1.33 -6.20
CA LEU A 10 -4.61 0.09 -6.02
C LEU A 10 -4.03 0.62 -4.69
N ALA A 11 -4.07 -0.19 -3.63
CA ALA A 11 -3.45 0.14 -2.35
C ALA A 11 -1.91 0.21 -2.42
N ALA A 12 -1.28 -0.61 -3.26
CA ALA A 12 0.16 -0.52 -3.54
C ALA A 12 0.54 0.85 -4.15
N CYS A 13 -0.36 1.44 -4.94
CA CYS A 13 -0.25 2.80 -5.47
C CYS A 13 -0.62 3.90 -4.46
N ARG A 14 -0.70 3.58 -3.15
CA ARG A 14 -1.01 4.51 -2.04
C ARG A 14 -2.40 5.16 -2.08
N MET A 15 -3.34 4.59 -2.84
CA MET A 15 -4.73 5.06 -2.84
C MET A 15 -5.40 4.87 -1.46
N THR A 16 -6.34 5.74 -1.11
CA THR A 16 -7.10 5.66 0.14
C THR A 16 -8.22 4.61 0.06
N GLU A 17 -8.76 4.21 1.22
CA GLU A 17 -9.91 3.27 1.29
C GLU A 17 -11.08 3.75 0.42
N GLN A 18 -11.38 5.06 0.47
CA GLN A 18 -12.45 5.67 -0.34
C GLN A 18 -12.11 5.68 -1.83
N GLN A 19 -10.91 6.12 -2.22
CA GLN A 19 -10.51 6.14 -3.65
C GLN A 19 -10.54 4.75 -4.28
N ILE A 20 -10.16 3.71 -3.53
CA ILE A 20 -10.23 2.33 -3.99
C ILE A 20 -11.68 1.89 -4.15
N ALA A 21 -12.54 2.25 -3.20
CA ALA A 21 -13.97 1.95 -3.29
C ALA A 21 -14.60 2.63 -4.52
N ASP A 22 -14.30 3.91 -4.76
CA ASP A 22 -14.81 4.68 -5.88
C ASP A 22 -14.37 4.09 -7.23
N VAL A 23 -13.10 3.70 -7.38
CA VAL A 23 -12.58 3.08 -8.61
C VAL A 23 -13.23 1.72 -8.89
N LEU A 24 -13.63 1.00 -7.85
CA LEU A 24 -14.22 -0.33 -7.95
C LEU A 24 -15.75 -0.31 -7.92
N ASP A 25 -16.36 0.87 -7.89
CA ASP A 25 -17.80 1.07 -7.74
C ASP A 25 -18.39 0.33 -6.52
N ILE A 26 -17.67 0.41 -5.39
CA ILE A 26 -18.06 -0.20 -4.11
C ILE A 26 -18.66 0.87 -3.21
N ASN A 27 -19.89 0.64 -2.74
CA ASN A 27 -20.47 1.46 -1.68
C ASN A 27 -19.81 1.16 -0.33
N LEU A 28 -18.83 1.99 0.04
CA LEU A 28 -18.07 1.82 1.28
C LEU A 28 -18.96 1.95 2.54
N GLY A 29 -20.05 2.72 2.46
CA GLY A 29 -21.00 2.88 3.56
C GLY A 29 -21.74 1.57 3.85
N GLU A 30 -22.18 0.87 2.81
CA GLU A 30 -22.79 -0.46 2.92
C GLU A 30 -21.76 -1.50 3.37
N LEU A 31 -20.56 -1.48 2.78
CA LEU A 31 -19.49 -2.42 3.15
C LEU A 31 -19.13 -2.34 4.63
N LYS A 32 -19.11 -1.13 5.22
CA LYS A 32 -18.85 -0.92 6.65
C LYS A 32 -19.91 -1.53 7.56
N ARG A 33 -21.12 -1.79 7.06
CA ARG A 33 -22.20 -2.48 7.81
C ARG A 33 -21.99 -4.00 7.85
N GLU A 34 -21.05 -4.53 7.07
CA GLU A 34 -20.69 -5.95 7.02
C GLU A 34 -19.29 -6.17 7.61
N PRO A 35 -19.16 -6.48 8.92
CA PRO A 35 -17.87 -6.52 9.62
C PRO A 35 -16.82 -7.43 8.98
N GLY A 36 -17.22 -8.61 8.50
CA GLY A 36 -16.32 -9.54 7.82
C GLY A 36 -15.83 -9.00 6.48
N ALA A 37 -16.71 -8.37 5.71
CA ALA A 37 -16.38 -7.85 4.39
C ALA A 37 -15.47 -6.62 4.47
N ILE A 38 -15.73 -5.69 5.40
CA ILE A 38 -14.85 -4.54 5.64
C ILE A 38 -13.49 -4.96 6.20
N ALA A 39 -13.45 -5.98 7.07
CA ALA A 39 -12.18 -6.51 7.58
C ALA A 39 -11.33 -7.10 6.45
N ALA A 40 -11.92 -7.93 5.58
CA ALA A 40 -11.22 -8.49 4.42
C ALA A 40 -10.76 -7.42 3.44
N PHE A 41 -11.57 -6.38 3.21
CA PHE A 41 -11.21 -5.25 2.36
C PHE A 41 -10.01 -4.47 2.91
N ARG A 42 -10.01 -4.16 4.21
CA ARG A 42 -8.90 -3.49 4.89
C ARG A 42 -7.64 -4.34 4.96
N GLU A 43 -7.80 -5.66 5.11
CA GLU A 43 -6.68 -6.59 5.05
C GLU A 43 -6.01 -6.58 3.67
N ALA A 44 -6.80 -6.60 2.59
CA ALA A 44 -6.31 -6.45 1.22
C ALA A 44 -5.59 -5.09 1.05
N ILE A 45 -6.13 -3.99 1.58
CA ILE A 45 -5.44 -2.69 1.57
C ILE A 45 -4.08 -2.77 2.29
N ARG A 46 -4.03 -3.38 3.48
CA ARG A 46 -2.78 -3.54 4.24
C ARG A 46 -1.74 -4.36 3.47
N LYS A 47 -2.16 -5.48 2.87
CA LYS A 47 -1.32 -6.33 2.00
C LYS A 47 -0.79 -5.55 0.81
N GLY A 48 -1.64 -4.81 0.10
CA GLY A 48 -1.26 -3.96 -1.01
C GLY A 48 -0.24 -2.89 -0.63
N ARG A 49 -0.45 -2.18 0.47
CA ARG A 49 0.51 -1.18 0.99
C ARG A 49 1.87 -1.79 1.28
N ALA A 50 1.91 -2.96 1.92
CA ALA A 50 3.17 -3.66 2.20
C ALA A 50 3.90 -4.05 0.91
N LYS A 51 3.17 -4.55 -0.11
CA LYS A 51 3.73 -4.87 -1.43
C LYS A 51 4.33 -3.64 -2.12
N GLY A 52 3.56 -2.54 -2.20
CA GLY A 52 4.03 -1.29 -2.79
C GLY A 52 5.25 -0.71 -2.07
N GLU A 53 5.30 -0.81 -0.73
CA GLU A 53 6.47 -0.40 0.04
C GLU A 53 7.71 -1.25 -0.28
N ALA A 54 7.56 -2.57 -0.38
CA ALA A 54 8.65 -3.47 -0.75
C ALA A 54 9.18 -3.19 -2.17
N GLU A 55 8.30 -2.90 -3.12
CA GLU A 55 8.68 -2.53 -4.49
C GLU A 55 9.46 -1.21 -4.53
N ILE A 56 8.96 -0.16 -3.85
CA ILE A 56 9.65 1.14 -3.78
C ILE A 56 11.02 0.97 -3.10
N ARG A 57 11.10 0.22 -2.00
CA ARG A 57 12.36 -0.06 -1.31
C ARG A 57 13.35 -0.78 -2.21
N THR A 58 12.90 -1.80 -2.95
CA THR A 58 13.74 -2.53 -3.90
C THR A 58 14.27 -1.60 -4.99
N ALA A 59 13.43 -0.71 -5.53
CA ALA A 59 13.84 0.26 -6.53
C ALA A 59 14.85 1.27 -5.98
N LEU A 60 14.63 1.81 -4.77
CA LEU A 60 15.56 2.71 -4.10
C LEU A 60 16.91 2.03 -3.82
N TYR A 61 16.88 0.79 -3.32
CA TYR A 61 18.10 0.02 -3.06
C TYR A 61 18.93 -0.18 -4.34
N ARG A 62 18.30 -0.54 -5.46
CA ARG A 62 18.98 -0.67 -6.75
C ARG A 62 19.63 0.63 -7.20
N LYS A 63 18.93 1.77 -7.08
CA LYS A 63 19.48 3.10 -7.40
C LYS A 63 20.61 3.51 -6.47
N ALA A 64 20.48 3.25 -5.17
CA ALA A 64 21.53 3.52 -4.21
C ALA A 64 22.79 2.71 -4.53
N LYS A 65 22.63 1.42 -4.85
CA LYS A 65 23.73 0.53 -5.26
C LYS A 65 24.41 0.97 -6.55
N SER A 66 23.69 1.62 -7.47
CA SER A 66 24.27 2.23 -8.67
C SER A 66 24.92 3.60 -8.41
N GLY A 67 24.99 4.06 -7.16
CA GLY A 67 25.68 5.28 -6.77
C GLY A 67 24.80 6.54 -6.69
N ASP A 68 23.46 6.43 -6.71
CA ASP A 68 22.57 7.58 -6.48
C ASP A 68 22.54 7.95 -4.99
N PRO A 69 23.14 9.08 -4.56
CA PRO A 69 23.22 9.45 -3.15
C PRO A 69 21.85 9.85 -2.59
N ARG A 70 20.93 10.36 -3.43
CA ARG A 70 19.58 10.71 -3.00
C ARG A 70 18.78 9.45 -2.70
N ALA A 71 18.91 8.42 -3.53
CA ALA A 71 18.27 7.13 -3.26
C ALA A 71 18.78 6.50 -1.95
N PHE A 72 20.08 6.58 -1.67
CA PHE A 72 20.67 6.12 -0.42
C PHE A 72 20.12 6.88 0.81
N GLN A 73 20.08 8.22 0.74
CA GLN A 73 19.50 9.04 1.82
C GLN A 73 18.02 8.70 2.09
N GLN A 74 17.24 8.47 1.04
CA GLN A 74 15.82 8.11 1.19
C GLN A 74 15.64 6.72 1.80
N LEU A 75 16.53 5.77 1.51
CA LEU A 75 16.52 4.44 2.12
C LEU A 75 16.80 4.52 3.64
N LEU A 76 17.84 5.26 4.05
CA LEU A 76 18.15 5.48 5.47
C LEU A 76 17.04 6.18 6.25
N LYS A 77 16.37 7.17 5.63
CA LYS A 77 15.23 7.85 6.25
C LYS A 77 14.07 6.89 6.53
N ARG A 78 13.82 5.95 5.61
CA ARG A 78 12.76 4.95 5.74
C ARG A 78 13.06 3.91 6.80
N GLU A 79 14.31 3.49 6.95
CA GLU A 79 14.74 2.57 8.02
C GLU A 79 14.49 3.18 9.41
N LYS A 80 14.90 4.44 9.61
CA LYS A 80 14.66 5.16 10.88
C LYS A 80 13.17 5.29 11.24
N GLN A 81 12.31 5.45 10.23
CA GLN A 81 10.86 5.52 10.45
C GLN A 81 10.28 4.15 10.84
N GLN A 82 10.83 3.05 10.34
CA GLN A 82 10.39 1.71 10.75
C GLN A 82 10.80 1.34 12.16
N ASP A 83 11.96 1.81 12.62
CA ASP A 83 12.42 1.53 13.99
C ASP A 83 11.68 2.37 15.05
N SER A 84 10.88 3.35 14.62
CA SER A 84 10.13 4.27 15.50
C SER A 84 8.65 3.89 15.67
N ASP A 85 8.14 2.94 14.86
CA ASP A 85 6.77 2.42 14.88
C ASP A 85 6.71 1.03 15.55
#